data_AF-X1R376-F1
#
_entry.id   AF-X1R376-F1
#
_cell.length_a   1.000
_cell.length_b   1.000
_cell.length_c   1.000
_cell.angle_alpha   90.00
_cell.angle_beta   90.00
_cell.angle_gamma   90.00
#
_symmetry.space_group_name_H-M   'P 1'
#
loop_
_entity.id
_entity.type
_entity.pdbx_description
1 polymer ?
#
loop_
_entity_poly.entity_id
_entity_poly.type
_entity_poly.pdbx_seq_one_letter_code
_entity_poly.pdbx_strand_id
1 'polypeptide(L)'
;YEPWKSMKADAILRSENGKDFNVPKVTYKMEVETKLQYYIGAAALAFILDEDNALIHARRVKDVIVNDYSKLNPNEVSDWGGVTPPMGSLFIAILSLDIVYDALTPKEIKACEDVISSQLAKVNREGSWVGVRLGTHGTWDIYKGVRTSPDSTYYERVINQITEDGVSSVTNHYAWERLGGGDRRASKSGYMDVLEFTGIDRRYYNNEKLKKFYRWLYGSSVNCSKEMAIFGDMIPTYDVENSLLHRRIVNFDSEAAGYAAWVLKDIPAIGHILTYILPQKPLPEPVVPSSKSYDNGGAFFREKGDNPKGLHGMLYNIKSQDEWHTHNEVNALALSGFGNRLLINGGRLGPPARPAYLNNTLTINGENHSSRLGGGIVESIITDEFDYA
;
A
#
# COMPACT_ATOMS: atom_id res chain seq x y z
N TYR A 1 23.76 12.40 0.73
CA TYR A 1 22.77 13.28 0.11
C TYR A 1 21.40 12.99 0.69
N GLU A 2 20.47 13.95 0.68
CA GLU A 2 19.07 13.66 0.98
C GLU A 2 18.44 12.83 -0.15
N PRO A 3 17.43 11.97 0.15
CA PRO A 3 16.88 11.66 1.47
C PRO A 3 17.69 10.63 2.30
N TRP A 4 18.74 10.02 1.76
CA TRP A 4 19.49 8.95 2.46
C TRP A 4 20.09 9.38 3.80
N LYS A 5 20.54 10.63 3.91
CA LYS A 5 21.10 11.17 5.15
C LYS A 5 20.04 11.25 6.26
N SER A 6 18.86 11.80 5.99
CA SER A 6 17.79 11.87 6.99
C SER A 6 17.22 10.49 7.33
N MET A 7 17.08 9.59 6.35
CA MET A 7 16.67 8.20 6.62
C MET A 7 17.65 7.46 7.53
N LYS A 8 18.97 7.64 7.33
CA LYS A 8 19.99 7.08 8.23
C LYS A 8 19.80 7.57 9.67
N ALA A 9 19.67 8.88 9.85
CA ALA A 9 19.49 9.47 11.17
C ALA A 9 18.21 8.99 11.87
N ASP A 10 17.09 8.94 11.14
CA ASP A 10 15.80 8.45 11.66
C ASP A 10 15.89 6.95 12.04
N ALA A 11 16.56 6.13 11.22
CA ALA A 11 16.72 4.70 11.49
C ALA A 11 17.52 4.41 12.76
N ILE A 12 18.66 5.10 12.93
CA ILE A 12 19.49 4.99 14.14
C ILE A 12 18.69 5.43 15.37
N LEU A 13 18.03 6.58 15.29
CA LEU A 13 17.22 7.11 16.38
C LEU A 13 16.10 6.15 16.80
N ARG A 14 15.37 5.56 15.84
CA ARG A 14 14.34 4.54 16.10
C ARG A 14 14.93 3.28 16.73
N SER A 15 16.07 2.81 16.22
CA SER A 15 16.76 1.65 16.77
C SER A 15 17.20 1.86 18.23
N GLU A 16 17.67 3.07 18.57
CA GLU A 16 18.12 3.39 19.93
C GLU A 16 16.98 3.57 20.94
N ASN A 17 15.84 4.12 20.50
CA ASN A 17 14.71 4.42 21.38
C ASN A 17 13.68 3.28 21.52
N GLY A 18 13.78 2.24 20.69
CA GLY A 18 12.93 1.06 20.81
C GLY A 18 11.54 1.20 20.16
N LYS A 19 10.71 0.16 20.33
CA LYS A 19 9.42 -0.03 19.63
C LYS A 19 8.34 1.01 19.91
N ASP A 20 8.42 1.73 21.02
CA ASP A 20 7.42 2.74 21.38
C ASP A 20 7.76 4.14 20.83
N PHE A 21 8.90 4.30 20.15
CA PHE A 21 9.36 5.60 19.66
C PHE A 21 8.64 6.06 18.39
N ASN A 22 7.98 7.22 18.50
CA ASN A 22 7.47 8.05 17.39
C ASN A 22 6.83 7.23 16.25
N VAL A 23 5.95 6.31 16.63
CA VAL A 23 5.13 5.54 15.71
C VAL A 23 3.92 6.40 15.35
N PRO A 24 3.55 6.53 14.06
CA PRO A 24 2.35 7.27 13.67
C PRO A 24 1.15 6.82 14.52
N LYS A 25 0.34 7.79 15.00
CA LYS A 25 -0.84 7.47 15.83
C LYS A 25 -1.74 6.48 15.08
N VAL A 26 -1.81 5.25 15.58
CA VAL A 26 -2.76 4.25 15.08
C VAL A 26 -4.03 4.38 15.90
N THR A 27 -5.15 4.71 15.26
CA THR A 27 -6.44 4.99 15.93
C THR A 27 -7.19 3.76 16.43
N TYR A 28 -6.59 2.56 16.44
CA TYR A 28 -7.24 1.31 16.82
C TYR A 28 -6.29 0.32 17.50
N LYS A 29 -6.86 -0.70 18.17
CA LYS A 29 -6.29 -1.82 18.98
C LYS A 29 -5.11 -2.63 18.38
N MET A 30 -4.42 -2.14 17.36
CA MET A 30 -3.37 -2.83 16.58
C MET A 30 -2.05 -2.07 16.59
N GLU A 31 -1.75 -1.41 17.71
CA GLU A 31 -0.52 -0.65 17.89
C GLU A 31 0.71 -1.56 17.92
N VAL A 32 0.61 -2.76 18.48
CA VAL A 32 1.78 -3.59 18.78
C VAL A 32 2.48 -4.07 17.50
N GLU A 33 1.73 -4.62 16.55
CA GLU A 33 2.29 -5.14 15.29
C GLU A 33 2.96 -4.03 14.47
N THR A 34 2.32 -2.86 14.43
CA THR A 34 2.82 -1.68 13.73
C THR A 34 4.08 -1.15 14.40
N LYS A 35 4.09 -1.03 15.74
CA LYS A 35 5.25 -0.62 16.53
C LYS A 35 6.45 -1.55 16.30
N LEU A 36 6.23 -2.86 16.37
CA LEU A 36 7.27 -3.85 16.12
C LEU A 36 7.81 -3.76 14.70
N GLN A 37 6.93 -3.62 13.70
CA GLN A 37 7.30 -3.51 12.30
C GLN A 37 8.23 -2.31 12.04
N TYR A 38 7.83 -1.13 12.50
CA TYR A 38 8.60 0.09 12.33
C TYR A 38 9.96 0.01 13.02
N TYR A 39 10.01 -0.57 14.23
CA TYR A 39 11.24 -0.68 14.98
C TYR A 39 12.21 -1.71 14.40
N ILE A 40 11.75 -2.92 14.10
CA ILE A 40 12.64 -3.98 13.62
C ILE A 40 13.24 -3.62 12.25
N GLY A 41 12.44 -3.03 11.35
CA GLY A 41 12.94 -2.59 10.05
C GLY A 41 13.80 -1.33 10.12
N ALA A 42 13.67 -0.49 11.16
CA ALA A 42 14.61 0.59 11.42
C ALA A 42 15.94 0.06 12.01
N ALA A 43 15.87 -0.89 12.94
CA ALA A 43 17.06 -1.54 13.51
C ALA A 43 17.87 -2.29 12.45
N ALA A 44 17.21 -3.01 11.55
CA ALA A 44 17.88 -3.65 10.41
C ALA A 44 18.51 -2.63 9.44
N LEU A 45 17.89 -1.46 9.23
CA LEU A 45 18.49 -0.41 8.43
C LEU A 45 19.69 0.23 9.15
N ALA A 46 19.58 0.46 10.46
CA ALA A 46 20.67 0.99 11.28
C ALA A 46 21.88 0.04 11.29
N PHE A 47 21.66 -1.28 11.29
CA PHE A 47 22.73 -2.27 11.10
C PHE A 47 23.55 -2.03 9.82
N ILE A 48 22.88 -1.70 8.71
CA ILE A 48 23.56 -1.43 7.43
C ILE A 48 24.32 -0.09 7.48
N LEU A 49 23.74 0.94 8.13
CA LEU A 49 24.20 2.32 7.97
C LEU A 49 25.07 2.85 9.11
N ASP A 50 25.05 2.23 10.29
CA ASP A 50 25.80 2.61 11.48
C ASP A 50 26.88 1.56 11.81
N GLU A 51 27.90 1.51 10.95
CA GLU A 51 28.95 0.47 10.93
C GLU A 51 29.62 0.28 12.30
N ASP A 52 29.91 1.37 13.01
CA ASP A 52 30.57 1.35 14.33
C ASP A 52 29.73 0.63 15.40
N ASN A 53 28.39 0.60 15.22
CA ASN A 53 27.44 -0.01 16.14
C ASN A 53 26.65 -1.16 15.50
N ALA A 54 27.07 -1.67 14.34
CA ALA A 54 26.32 -2.67 13.59
C ALA A 54 25.92 -3.87 14.46
N LEU A 55 26.86 -4.46 15.21
CA LEU A 55 26.57 -5.60 16.10
C LEU A 55 25.54 -5.28 17.20
N ILE A 56 25.42 -4.03 17.63
CA ILE A 56 24.38 -3.60 18.60
C ILE A 56 23.01 -3.66 17.91
N HIS A 57 22.90 -3.13 16.70
CA HIS A 57 21.67 -3.14 15.92
C HIS A 57 21.23 -4.57 15.52
N ALA A 58 22.18 -5.45 15.15
CA ALA A 58 21.89 -6.86 14.90
C ALA A 58 21.32 -7.57 16.14
N ARG A 59 21.90 -7.32 17.32
CA ARG A 59 21.36 -7.84 18.59
C ARG A 59 19.96 -7.31 18.87
N ARG A 60 19.68 -6.03 18.59
CA ARG A 60 18.33 -5.45 18.74
C ARG A 60 17.30 -6.15 17.85
N VAL A 61 17.64 -6.46 16.60
CA VAL A 61 16.78 -7.26 15.69
C VAL A 61 16.51 -8.65 16.27
N LYS A 62 17.56 -9.35 16.71
CA LYS A 62 17.40 -10.67 17.36
C LYS A 62 16.52 -10.58 18.61
N ASP A 63 16.82 -9.64 19.50
CA ASP A 63 16.16 -9.52 20.80
C ASP A 63 14.67 -9.21 20.64
N VAL A 64 14.29 -8.36 19.69
CA VAL A 64 12.86 -8.10 19.44
C VAL A 64 12.14 -9.30 18.85
N ILE A 65 12.80 -10.08 17.97
CA ILE A 65 12.20 -11.31 17.46
C ILE A 65 11.96 -12.27 18.64
N VAL A 66 12.99 -12.55 19.43
CA VAL A 66 12.91 -13.54 20.51
C VAL A 66 11.99 -13.10 21.65
N ASN A 67 12.01 -11.81 22.03
CA ASN A 67 11.31 -11.34 23.23
C ASN A 67 9.94 -10.71 22.98
N ASP A 68 9.70 -10.16 21.78
CA ASP A 68 8.46 -9.42 21.49
C ASP A 68 7.62 -10.08 20.40
N TYR A 69 8.21 -10.53 19.29
CA TYR A 69 7.46 -11.29 18.28
C TYR A 69 6.97 -12.63 18.83
N SER A 70 7.67 -13.23 19.79
CA SER A 70 7.20 -14.43 20.51
C SER A 70 5.89 -14.21 21.27
N LYS A 71 5.56 -12.95 21.61
CA LYS A 71 4.33 -12.56 22.30
C LYS A 71 3.20 -12.17 21.35
N LEU A 72 3.46 -12.05 20.04
CA LEU A 72 2.39 -11.87 19.08
C LEU A 72 1.42 -13.05 19.15
N ASN A 73 0.13 -12.75 18.95
CA ASN A 73 -0.91 -13.74 18.93
C ASN A 73 -1.73 -13.66 17.63
N PRO A 74 -1.11 -13.98 16.47
CA PRO A 74 -1.87 -14.19 15.25
C PRO A 74 -2.96 -15.23 15.49
N ASN A 75 -4.19 -14.92 15.10
CA ASN A 75 -5.35 -15.77 15.34
C ASN A 75 -6.41 -15.56 14.25
N GLU A 76 -6.82 -16.64 13.61
CA GLU A 76 -7.84 -16.63 12.55
C GLU A 76 -9.25 -16.34 13.08
N VAL A 77 -9.51 -16.60 14.37
CA VAL A 77 -10.79 -16.26 15.01
C VAL A 77 -10.94 -14.74 15.14
N SER A 78 -9.84 -14.01 15.22
CA SER A 78 -9.81 -12.56 15.41
C SER A 78 -9.92 -11.78 14.09
N ASP A 79 -10.80 -12.19 13.17
CA ASP A 79 -11.09 -11.55 11.86
C ASP A 79 -9.83 -10.93 11.18
N TRP A 80 -9.98 -9.81 10.47
CA TRP A 80 -8.90 -9.10 9.79
C TRP A 80 -7.73 -8.74 10.73
N GLY A 81 -8.02 -8.33 11.97
CA GLY A 81 -7.04 -7.83 12.92
C GLY A 81 -6.08 -8.88 13.48
N GLY A 82 -6.52 -10.13 13.58
CA GLY A 82 -5.68 -11.25 14.04
C GLY A 82 -4.84 -11.89 12.95
N VAL A 83 -5.10 -11.55 11.68
CA VAL A 83 -4.39 -12.14 10.53
C VAL A 83 -3.52 -11.09 9.84
N THR A 84 -4.11 -9.99 9.38
CA THR A 84 -3.42 -9.10 8.44
C THR A 84 -2.24 -8.34 9.06
N PRO A 85 -2.41 -7.60 10.19
CA PRO A 85 -1.29 -6.90 10.82
C PRO A 85 -0.18 -7.80 11.35
N PRO A 86 -0.47 -8.91 12.07
CA PRO A 86 0.60 -9.78 12.56
C PRO A 86 1.41 -10.39 11.42
N MET A 87 0.76 -10.81 10.33
CA MET A 87 1.46 -11.34 9.16
C MET A 87 2.27 -10.26 8.42
N GLY A 88 1.74 -9.05 8.26
CA GLY A 88 2.49 -7.92 7.70
C GLY A 88 3.75 -7.59 8.51
N SER A 89 3.65 -7.62 9.84
CA SER A 89 4.78 -7.39 10.75
C SER A 89 5.80 -8.54 10.71
N LEU A 90 5.35 -9.80 10.67
CA LEU A 90 6.23 -10.97 10.52
C LEU A 90 6.98 -10.96 9.19
N PHE A 91 6.37 -10.47 8.11
CA PHE A 91 7.06 -10.28 6.83
C PHE A 91 8.29 -9.37 6.97
N ILE A 92 8.17 -8.24 7.69
CA ILE A 92 9.32 -7.36 7.95
C ILE A 92 10.33 -8.02 8.88
N ALA A 93 9.89 -8.86 9.83
CA ALA A 93 10.82 -9.61 10.68
C ALA A 93 11.67 -10.62 9.91
N ILE A 94 11.09 -11.29 8.90
CA ILE A 94 11.84 -12.20 8.02
C ILE A 94 12.92 -11.43 7.26
N LEU A 95 12.55 -10.31 6.62
CA LEU A 95 13.51 -9.47 5.89
C LEU A 95 14.60 -8.90 6.80
N SER A 96 14.22 -8.48 8.01
CA SER A 96 15.16 -7.92 8.99
C SER A 96 16.15 -8.97 9.50
N LEU A 97 15.68 -10.21 9.73
CA LEU A 97 16.54 -11.33 10.12
C LEU A 97 17.55 -11.68 9.00
N ASP A 98 17.09 -11.72 7.76
CA ASP A 98 17.93 -11.97 6.58
C ASP A 98 19.06 -10.93 6.46
N ILE A 99 18.73 -9.65 6.65
CA ILE A 99 19.71 -8.55 6.61
C ILE A 99 20.81 -8.69 7.66
N VAL A 100 20.47 -9.14 8.87
CA VAL A 100 21.45 -9.25 9.98
C VAL A 100 22.04 -10.66 10.12
N TYR A 101 21.70 -11.57 9.20
CA TYR A 101 21.94 -13.01 9.33
C TYR A 101 23.41 -13.33 9.67
N ASP A 102 24.35 -12.79 8.88
CA ASP A 102 25.78 -13.06 9.02
C ASP A 102 26.41 -12.48 10.30
N ALA A 103 25.70 -11.56 10.98
CA ALA A 103 26.15 -10.99 12.26
C ALA A 103 25.72 -11.84 13.48
N LEU A 104 24.86 -12.84 13.28
CA LEU A 104 24.31 -13.68 14.34
C LEU A 104 24.96 -15.07 14.35
N THR A 105 25.05 -15.67 15.54
CA THR A 105 25.49 -17.06 15.65
C THR A 105 24.42 -18.03 15.13
N PRO A 106 24.79 -19.27 14.70
CA PRO A 106 23.81 -20.27 14.28
C PRO A 106 22.72 -20.57 15.33
N LYS A 107 23.07 -20.47 16.62
CA LYS A 107 22.12 -20.64 17.72
C LYS A 107 21.11 -19.48 17.80
N GLU A 108 21.57 -18.25 17.58
CA GLU A 108 20.72 -17.06 17.59
C GLU A 108 19.81 -17.02 16.38
N ILE A 109 20.33 -17.34 15.19
CA ILE A 109 19.54 -17.50 13.96
C ILE A 109 18.43 -18.52 14.21
N LYS A 110 18.78 -19.71 14.71
CA LYS A 110 17.80 -20.75 15.02
C LYS A 110 16.73 -20.26 16.00
N ALA A 111 17.11 -19.53 17.05
CA ALA A 111 16.14 -18.99 18.01
C ALA A 111 15.16 -18.01 17.35
N CYS A 112 15.63 -17.15 16.44
CA CYS A 112 14.78 -16.25 15.67
C CYS A 112 13.85 -17.02 14.72
N GLU A 113 14.39 -18.00 13.98
CA GLU A 113 13.62 -18.84 13.06
C GLU A 113 12.54 -19.67 13.79
N ASP A 114 12.86 -20.23 14.96
CA ASP A 114 11.91 -20.98 15.78
C ASP A 114 10.74 -20.08 16.22
N VAL A 115 11.01 -18.82 16.58
CA VAL A 115 9.96 -17.86 16.90
C VAL A 115 9.12 -17.50 15.68
N ILE A 116 9.74 -17.09 14.57
CA ILE A 116 9.00 -16.69 13.36
C ILE A 116 8.14 -17.86 12.85
N SER A 117 8.72 -19.06 12.74
CA SER A 117 8.01 -20.25 12.27
C SER A 117 6.84 -20.63 13.20
N SER A 118 7.03 -20.58 14.52
CA SER A 118 5.95 -20.86 15.48
C SER A 118 4.80 -19.86 15.38
N GLN A 119 5.08 -18.59 15.09
CA GLN A 119 4.05 -17.56 14.90
C GLN A 119 3.32 -17.73 13.57
N LEU A 120 4.05 -18.02 12.49
CA LEU A 120 3.47 -18.31 11.18
C LEU A 120 2.57 -19.55 11.22
N ALA A 121 2.94 -20.59 11.97
CA ALA A 121 2.16 -21.82 12.10
C ALA A 121 0.77 -21.63 12.73
N LYS A 122 0.52 -20.52 13.43
CA LYS A 122 -0.79 -20.17 14.01
C LYS A 122 -1.80 -19.71 12.95
N VAL A 123 -1.34 -19.39 11.74
CA VAL A 123 -2.17 -18.88 10.66
C VAL A 123 -2.01 -19.79 9.45
N ASN A 124 -3.11 -20.39 9.00
CA ASN A 124 -3.07 -21.33 7.88
C ASN A 124 -2.51 -20.65 6.61
N ARG A 125 -2.01 -21.44 5.67
CA ARG A 125 -1.59 -20.88 4.37
C ARG A 125 -2.79 -20.45 3.53
N GLU A 126 -3.93 -21.09 3.74
CA GLU A 126 -5.20 -20.83 3.08
C GLU A 126 -6.19 -20.13 4.02
N GLY A 127 -7.23 -19.51 3.44
CA GLY A 127 -8.30 -18.82 4.17
C GLY A 127 -8.50 -17.36 3.75
N SER A 128 -9.31 -16.63 4.51
CA SER A 128 -9.57 -15.20 4.27
C SER A 128 -8.29 -14.37 4.31
N TRP A 129 -8.28 -13.21 3.63
CA TRP A 129 -7.12 -12.30 3.55
C TRP A 129 -5.92 -12.84 2.76
N VAL A 130 -6.16 -13.76 1.82
CA VAL A 130 -5.18 -14.45 0.94
C VAL A 130 -3.90 -13.68 0.62
N GLY A 131 -3.97 -12.42 0.19
CA GLY A 131 -2.78 -11.65 -0.21
C GLY A 131 -1.70 -11.55 0.88
N VAL A 132 -2.09 -11.40 2.16
CA VAL A 132 -1.12 -11.32 3.26
C VAL A 132 -0.53 -12.69 3.59
N ARG A 133 -1.30 -13.75 3.36
CA ARG A 133 -0.87 -15.15 3.55
C ARG A 133 0.16 -15.53 2.50
N LEU A 134 -0.15 -15.29 1.22
CA LEU A 134 0.77 -15.51 0.11
C LEU A 134 2.06 -14.71 0.33
N GLY A 135 1.96 -13.42 0.64
CA GLY A 135 3.14 -12.57 0.80
C GLY A 135 4.07 -13.00 1.92
N THR A 136 3.53 -13.28 3.10
CA THR A 136 4.34 -13.59 4.28
C THR A 136 4.89 -15.02 4.24
N HIS A 137 4.04 -16.01 3.95
CA HIS A 137 4.49 -17.39 3.83
C HIS A 137 5.41 -17.59 2.62
N GLY A 138 5.12 -16.92 1.49
CA GLY A 138 5.97 -16.95 0.32
C GLY A 138 7.37 -16.37 0.59
N THR A 139 7.45 -15.26 1.31
CA THR A 139 8.74 -14.69 1.75
C THR A 139 9.49 -15.63 2.68
N TRP A 140 8.79 -16.29 3.61
CA TRP A 140 9.40 -17.32 4.46
C TRP A 140 9.94 -18.50 3.64
N ASP A 141 9.19 -18.97 2.64
CA ASP A 141 9.62 -20.08 1.78
C ASP A 141 10.85 -19.71 0.95
N ILE A 142 10.96 -18.46 0.51
CA ILE A 142 12.15 -17.94 -0.18
C ILE A 142 13.34 -17.91 0.79
N TYR A 143 13.16 -17.34 1.98
CA TYR A 143 14.20 -17.27 3.02
C TYR A 143 14.72 -18.68 3.40
N LYS A 144 13.85 -19.69 3.46
CA LYS A 144 14.24 -21.08 3.72
C LYS A 144 14.76 -21.83 2.48
N GLY A 145 14.82 -21.20 1.31
CA GLY A 145 15.25 -21.81 0.05
C GLY A 145 14.29 -22.85 -0.52
N VAL A 146 13.04 -22.89 -0.04
CA VAL A 146 11.99 -23.82 -0.48
C VAL A 146 11.33 -23.34 -1.77
N ARG A 147 11.08 -22.03 -1.89
CA ARG A 147 10.50 -21.44 -3.10
C ARG A 147 11.59 -21.03 -4.06
N THR A 148 11.58 -21.61 -5.25
CA THR A 148 12.55 -21.35 -6.33
C THR A 148 11.89 -21.04 -7.67
N SER A 149 10.55 -20.93 -7.71
CA SER A 149 9.77 -20.69 -8.92
C SER A 149 8.75 -19.56 -8.74
N PRO A 150 8.33 -18.92 -9.86
CA PRO A 150 7.35 -17.83 -9.84
C PRO A 150 6.05 -18.17 -9.11
N ASP A 151 5.44 -17.17 -8.47
CA ASP A 151 4.16 -17.31 -7.76
C ASP A 151 3.00 -16.79 -8.62
N SER A 152 2.48 -17.64 -9.51
CA SER A 152 1.37 -17.25 -10.40
C SER A 152 0.08 -16.93 -9.65
N THR A 153 -0.22 -17.61 -8.54
CA THR A 153 -1.41 -17.33 -7.73
C THR A 153 -1.36 -15.93 -7.14
N TYR A 154 -0.20 -15.50 -6.62
CA TYR A 154 -0.01 -14.14 -6.16
C TYR A 154 -0.09 -13.12 -7.31
N TYR A 155 0.61 -13.38 -8.42
CA TYR A 155 0.60 -12.51 -9.60
C TYR A 155 -0.81 -12.26 -10.13
N GLU A 156 -1.59 -13.32 -10.38
CA GLU A 156 -2.95 -13.20 -10.89
C GLU A 156 -3.84 -12.40 -9.94
N ARG A 157 -3.67 -12.58 -8.62
CA ARG A 157 -4.42 -11.83 -7.62
C ARG A 157 -4.07 -10.35 -7.60
N VAL A 158 -2.82 -9.98 -7.86
CA VAL A 158 -2.41 -8.57 -8.02
C VAL A 158 -3.06 -7.98 -9.27
N ILE A 159 -2.91 -8.65 -10.42
CA ILE A 159 -3.36 -8.15 -11.73
C ILE A 159 -4.90 -8.10 -11.84
N ASN A 160 -5.63 -8.98 -11.15
CA ASN A 160 -7.09 -9.01 -11.16
C ASN A 160 -7.75 -7.90 -10.33
N GLN A 161 -6.99 -7.13 -9.55
CA GLN A 161 -7.50 -5.96 -8.80
C GLN A 161 -7.49 -4.67 -9.64
N ILE A 162 -6.98 -4.74 -10.86
CA ILE A 162 -6.68 -3.58 -11.71
C ILE A 162 -7.42 -3.78 -13.03
N THR A 163 -8.01 -2.73 -13.59
CA THR A 163 -8.56 -2.73 -14.95
C THR A 163 -7.46 -2.62 -16.00
N GLU A 164 -7.76 -2.86 -17.27
CA GLU A 164 -6.77 -2.74 -18.36
C GLU A 164 -6.17 -1.32 -18.47
N ASP A 165 -6.92 -0.31 -18.02
CA ASP A 165 -6.50 1.09 -18.02
C ASP A 165 -5.79 1.51 -16.74
N GLY A 166 -5.63 0.60 -15.78
CA GLY A 166 -4.93 0.85 -14.52
C GLY A 166 -5.82 1.23 -13.34
N VAL A 167 -7.14 1.32 -13.47
CA VAL A 167 -8.00 1.72 -12.34
C VAL A 167 -8.23 0.54 -11.40
N SER A 168 -8.23 0.76 -10.08
CA SER A 168 -8.58 -0.29 -9.12
C SER A 168 -10.08 -0.53 -9.07
N SER A 169 -10.51 -1.79 -9.14
CA SER A 169 -11.91 -2.19 -8.90
C SER A 169 -12.29 -2.29 -7.43
N VAL A 170 -11.28 -2.32 -6.54
CA VAL A 170 -11.41 -2.64 -5.11
C VAL A 170 -11.73 -1.42 -4.24
N THR A 171 -12.08 -0.26 -4.82
CA THR A 171 -12.16 1.05 -4.14
C THR A 171 -10.81 1.76 -4.02
N ASN A 172 -10.86 3.09 -3.85
CA ASN A 172 -9.66 3.92 -3.75
C ASN A 172 -8.81 3.59 -2.52
N HIS A 173 -9.43 3.60 -1.34
CA HIS A 173 -8.73 3.33 -0.08
C HIS A 173 -8.05 1.96 -0.09
N TYR A 174 -8.75 0.92 -0.57
CA TYR A 174 -8.16 -0.41 -0.62
C TYR A 174 -7.10 -0.55 -1.72
N ALA A 175 -7.13 0.25 -2.79
CA ALA A 175 -6.04 0.30 -3.75
C ALA A 175 -4.73 0.76 -3.08
N TRP A 176 -4.80 1.86 -2.32
CA TRP A 176 -3.68 2.37 -1.53
C TRP A 176 -3.22 1.35 -0.50
N GLU A 177 -4.13 0.78 0.29
CA GLU A 177 -3.79 -0.18 1.33
C GLU A 177 -3.22 -1.51 0.80
N ARG A 178 -3.73 -2.01 -0.34
CA ARG A 178 -3.39 -3.37 -0.82
C ARG A 178 -2.21 -3.38 -1.78
N LEU A 179 -2.07 -2.38 -2.66
CA LEU A 179 -1.07 -2.34 -3.72
C LEU A 179 -0.19 -1.07 -3.70
N GLY A 180 -0.71 0.04 -3.16
CA GLY A 180 0.04 1.30 -2.99
C GLY A 180 1.11 1.25 -1.91
N GLY A 181 0.74 0.76 -0.73
CA GLY A 181 1.59 0.75 0.46
C GLY A 181 0.77 0.83 1.74
N GLY A 182 0.06 -0.24 2.12
CA GLY A 182 -0.58 -0.31 3.43
C GLY A 182 0.36 -0.89 4.46
N ASP A 183 0.87 -0.07 5.39
CA ASP A 183 1.89 -0.51 6.33
C ASP A 183 1.43 -1.64 7.25
N ARG A 184 0.13 -1.72 7.57
CA ARG A 184 -0.45 -2.83 8.37
C ARG A 184 -0.58 -4.13 7.59
N ARG A 185 -0.20 -4.12 6.32
CA ARG A 185 -0.33 -5.26 5.40
C ARG A 185 0.80 -5.25 4.38
N ALA A 186 1.99 -4.81 4.80
CA ALA A 186 3.14 -4.58 3.92
C ALA A 186 3.43 -5.77 3.00
N SER A 187 3.22 -7.01 3.47
CA SER A 187 3.42 -8.21 2.66
C SER A 187 2.46 -8.39 1.49
N LYS A 188 1.28 -7.73 1.48
CA LYS A 188 0.34 -7.82 0.36
C LYS A 188 0.92 -7.27 -0.93
N SER A 189 1.69 -6.19 -0.85
CA SER A 189 2.32 -5.56 -2.00
C SER A 189 3.84 -5.67 -1.99
N GLY A 190 4.48 -5.72 -0.82
CA GLY A 190 5.93 -5.84 -0.70
C GLY A 190 6.48 -7.20 -1.16
N TYR A 191 5.66 -8.25 -1.19
CA TYR A 191 6.12 -9.57 -1.67
C TYR A 191 6.52 -9.56 -3.15
N MET A 192 5.89 -8.72 -3.99
CA MET A 192 6.32 -8.56 -5.37
C MET A 192 7.75 -8.03 -5.47
N ASP A 193 8.19 -7.18 -4.53
CA ASP A 193 9.56 -6.68 -4.51
C ASP A 193 10.56 -7.77 -4.11
N VAL A 194 10.19 -8.65 -3.17
CA VAL A 194 11.03 -9.81 -2.79
C VAL A 194 11.22 -10.72 -4.01
N LEU A 195 10.14 -10.98 -4.75
CA LEU A 195 10.17 -11.78 -5.97
C LEU A 195 11.03 -11.16 -7.08
N GLU A 196 10.91 -9.84 -7.29
CA GLU A 196 11.73 -9.08 -8.24
C GLU A 196 13.22 -9.10 -7.84
N PHE A 197 13.51 -8.79 -6.58
CA PHE A 197 14.85 -8.72 -6.02
C PHE A 197 15.60 -10.05 -6.13
N THR A 198 14.94 -11.15 -5.77
CA THR A 198 15.52 -12.51 -5.86
C THR A 198 15.61 -13.04 -7.29
N GLY A 199 14.91 -12.41 -8.24
CA GLY A 199 14.80 -12.87 -9.62
C GLY A 199 13.94 -14.11 -9.79
N ILE A 200 13.25 -14.57 -8.74
CA ILE A 200 12.30 -15.70 -8.79
C ILE A 200 11.13 -15.35 -9.72
N ASP A 201 10.68 -14.10 -9.72
CA ASP A 201 9.63 -13.62 -10.62
C ASP A 201 9.78 -12.13 -10.92
N ARG A 202 10.07 -11.80 -12.19
CA ARG A 202 10.37 -10.44 -12.68
C ARG A 202 9.23 -9.81 -13.48
N ARG A 203 8.01 -10.28 -13.27
CA ARG A 203 6.84 -9.86 -14.06
C ARG A 203 6.22 -8.54 -13.59
N TYR A 204 6.68 -7.90 -12.52
CA TYR A 204 5.97 -6.82 -11.85
C TYR A 204 6.45 -5.42 -12.27
N TYR A 205 7.76 -5.12 -12.17
CA TYR A 205 8.29 -3.78 -12.45
C TYR A 205 8.08 -3.36 -13.90
N ASN A 206 8.08 -4.30 -14.83
CA ASN A 206 7.83 -4.06 -16.25
C ASN A 206 6.37 -4.28 -16.68
N ASN A 207 5.45 -4.54 -15.75
CA ASN A 207 4.05 -4.81 -16.09
C ASN A 207 3.31 -3.53 -16.47
N GLU A 208 2.85 -3.42 -17.72
CA GLU A 208 2.15 -2.23 -18.19
C GLU A 208 0.89 -1.90 -17.38
N LYS A 209 0.15 -2.92 -16.91
CA LYS A 209 -1.04 -2.72 -16.10
C LYS A 209 -0.72 -2.11 -14.74
N LEU A 210 0.39 -2.55 -14.10
CA LEU A 210 0.86 -1.96 -12.85
C LEU A 210 1.40 -0.54 -13.04
N LYS A 211 2.08 -0.25 -14.16
CA LYS A 211 2.53 1.12 -14.47
C LYS A 211 1.34 2.07 -14.59
N LYS A 212 0.34 1.70 -15.40
CA LYS A 212 -0.91 2.46 -15.53
C LYS A 212 -1.60 2.62 -14.17
N PHE A 213 -1.62 1.54 -13.37
CA PHE A 213 -2.19 1.57 -12.04
C PHE A 213 -1.53 2.58 -11.13
N TYR A 214 -0.20 2.62 -11.07
CA TYR A 214 0.45 3.57 -10.21
C TYR A 214 0.35 5.02 -10.70
N ARG A 215 0.25 5.25 -12.02
CA ARG A 215 -0.10 6.57 -12.56
C ARG A 215 -1.49 7.01 -12.08
N TRP A 216 -2.47 6.11 -12.15
CA TRP A 216 -3.81 6.36 -11.62
C TRP A 216 -3.80 6.56 -10.09
N LEU A 217 -3.10 5.70 -9.34
CA LEU A 217 -3.07 5.72 -7.88
C LEU A 217 -2.50 7.05 -7.36
N TYR A 218 -1.31 7.45 -7.80
CA TYR A 218 -0.70 8.71 -7.33
C TYR A 218 -1.24 9.96 -8.03
N GLY A 219 -1.90 9.81 -9.18
CA GLY A 219 -2.39 10.92 -9.99
C GLY A 219 -3.88 11.19 -9.85
N SER A 220 -4.69 10.33 -10.46
CA SER A 220 -6.14 10.51 -10.60
C SER A 220 -6.92 10.12 -9.34
N SER A 221 -6.39 9.23 -8.52
CA SER A 221 -7.09 8.77 -7.31
C SER A 221 -7.08 9.80 -6.17
N VAL A 222 -6.31 10.89 -6.29
CA VAL A 222 -6.17 11.94 -5.27
C VAL A 222 -6.64 13.28 -5.81
N ASN A 223 -7.18 14.15 -4.97
CA ASN A 223 -7.62 15.50 -5.34
C ASN A 223 -6.48 16.51 -5.32
N CYS A 224 -6.76 17.80 -5.54
CA CYS A 224 -5.73 18.86 -5.53
C CYS A 224 -5.10 19.10 -4.15
N SER A 225 -5.82 18.78 -3.07
CA SER A 225 -5.31 18.77 -1.69
C SER A 225 -4.52 17.50 -1.34
N LYS A 226 -4.30 16.59 -2.30
CA LYS A 226 -3.64 15.28 -2.11
C LYS A 226 -4.42 14.30 -1.24
N GLU A 227 -5.71 14.53 -1.01
CA GLU A 227 -6.59 13.58 -0.34
C GLU A 227 -7.20 12.63 -1.36
N MET A 228 -7.49 11.39 -0.97
CA MET A 228 -8.15 10.43 -1.86
C MET A 228 -9.56 10.89 -2.29
N ALA A 229 -9.87 10.74 -3.58
CA ALA A 229 -11.21 10.84 -4.14
C ALA A 229 -12.12 9.73 -3.57
N ILE A 230 -13.38 10.05 -3.29
CA ILE A 230 -14.27 9.14 -2.54
C ILE A 230 -15.17 8.35 -3.50
N PHE A 231 -14.84 7.07 -3.64
CA PHE A 231 -15.72 6.04 -4.19
C PHE A 231 -15.49 4.73 -3.44
N GLY A 232 -16.56 3.94 -3.33
CA GLY A 232 -16.52 2.62 -2.74
C GLY A 232 -16.35 2.60 -1.22
N ASP A 233 -15.94 1.45 -0.66
CA ASP A 233 -15.80 1.23 0.78
C ASP A 233 -14.64 2.03 1.39
N MET A 234 -14.91 3.30 1.68
CA MET A 234 -13.96 4.27 2.19
C MET A 234 -14.60 5.17 3.25
N ILE A 235 -13.88 5.45 4.33
CA ILE A 235 -14.28 6.48 5.29
C ILE A 235 -13.79 7.84 4.77
N PRO A 236 -14.63 8.89 4.73
CA PRO A 236 -14.22 10.21 4.23
C PRO A 236 -13.01 10.82 4.94
N THR A 237 -12.73 10.44 6.18
CA THR A 237 -11.58 10.94 6.95
C THR A 237 -10.27 10.20 6.68
N TYR A 238 -10.28 9.18 5.81
CA TYR A 238 -9.05 8.53 5.38
C TYR A 238 -8.26 9.42 4.44
N ASP A 239 -6.95 9.43 4.67
CA ASP A 239 -5.97 10.26 3.97
C ASP A 239 -4.82 9.39 3.45
N VAL A 240 -4.00 9.95 2.56
CA VAL A 240 -2.81 9.27 2.03
C VAL A 240 -1.71 9.30 3.09
N GLU A 241 -1.48 8.18 3.76
CA GLU A 241 -0.42 8.05 4.77
C GLU A 241 0.99 8.05 4.12
N ASN A 242 2.03 8.43 4.88
CA ASN A 242 3.42 8.29 4.43
C ASN A 242 3.87 6.82 4.60
N SER A 243 3.49 5.94 3.68
CA SER A 243 3.85 4.52 3.77
C SER A 243 5.33 4.25 3.49
N LEU A 244 5.83 3.18 4.11
CA LEU A 244 7.12 2.55 3.87
C LEU A 244 7.35 2.14 2.41
N LEU A 245 6.28 1.89 1.64
CA LEU A 245 6.37 1.39 0.26
C LEU A 245 6.16 2.48 -0.80
N HIS A 246 5.78 3.70 -0.44
CA HIS A 246 5.41 4.70 -1.47
C HIS A 246 6.58 5.10 -2.38
N ARG A 247 7.80 5.15 -1.83
CA ARG A 247 8.99 5.59 -2.57
C ARG A 247 9.53 4.55 -3.57
N ARG A 248 9.11 3.28 -3.47
CA ARG A 248 9.54 2.22 -4.40
C ARG A 248 9.03 2.41 -5.83
N ILE A 249 8.08 3.34 -6.01
CA ILE A 249 7.40 3.54 -7.29
C ILE A 249 8.34 3.87 -8.46
N VAL A 250 9.51 4.42 -8.16
CA VAL A 250 10.60 4.66 -9.12
C VAL A 250 11.02 3.40 -9.88
N ASN A 251 10.74 2.22 -9.33
CA ASN A 251 11.05 0.93 -9.96
C ASN A 251 10.04 0.54 -11.06
N PHE A 252 8.82 1.09 -11.03
CA PHE A 252 7.76 0.72 -11.96
C PHE A 252 7.65 1.70 -13.11
N ASP A 253 7.54 3.00 -12.82
CA ASP A 253 7.19 4.00 -13.82
C ASP A 253 7.65 5.41 -13.44
N SER A 254 8.26 6.12 -14.38
CA SER A 254 8.80 7.47 -14.14
C SER A 254 7.72 8.53 -13.98
N GLU A 255 6.59 8.42 -14.70
CA GLU A 255 5.48 9.36 -14.59
C GLU A 255 4.77 9.20 -13.24
N ALA A 256 4.47 7.95 -12.85
CA ALA A 256 3.94 7.64 -11.53
C ALA A 256 4.88 8.11 -10.40
N ALA A 257 6.20 7.99 -10.59
CA ALA A 257 7.17 8.49 -9.62
C ALA A 257 7.15 10.02 -9.50
N GLY A 258 6.91 10.76 -10.59
CA GLY A 258 6.68 12.20 -10.56
C GLY A 258 5.42 12.57 -9.76
N TYR A 259 4.32 11.84 -9.94
CA TYR A 259 3.10 12.02 -9.16
C TYR A 259 3.30 11.68 -7.68
N ALA A 260 4.02 10.60 -7.38
CA ALA A 260 4.36 10.24 -6.00
C ALA A 260 5.27 11.29 -5.34
N ALA A 261 6.22 11.86 -6.08
CA ALA A 261 7.05 12.98 -5.61
C ALA A 261 6.19 14.22 -5.28
N TRP A 262 5.15 14.50 -6.07
CA TRP A 262 4.19 15.55 -5.77
C TRP A 262 3.35 15.24 -4.51
N VAL A 263 2.78 14.04 -4.41
CA VAL A 263 2.02 13.62 -3.22
C VAL A 263 2.88 13.71 -1.95
N LEU A 264 4.13 13.27 -2.01
CA LEU A 264 5.06 13.23 -0.88
C LEU A 264 5.89 14.49 -0.68
N LYS A 265 5.62 15.57 -1.42
CA LYS A 265 6.33 16.84 -1.28
C LYS A 265 6.26 17.32 0.17
N ASP A 266 7.40 17.69 0.74
CA ASP A 266 7.59 18.11 2.14
C ASP A 266 7.31 17.02 3.20
N ILE A 267 7.05 15.78 2.78
CA ILE A 267 6.89 14.63 3.67
C ILE A 267 8.24 13.90 3.79
N PRO A 268 8.84 13.84 5.00
CA PRO A 268 10.15 13.20 5.17
C PRO A 268 10.07 11.69 4.90
N ALA A 269 11.17 11.15 4.37
CA ALA A 269 11.31 9.70 4.20
C ALA A 269 11.53 9.03 5.55
N ILE A 270 10.90 7.86 5.74
CA ILE A 270 11.01 7.09 6.98
C ILE A 270 12.30 6.25 6.94
N GLY A 271 13.10 6.31 8.00
CA GLY A 271 14.28 5.48 8.21
C GLY A 271 13.90 4.01 8.45
N HIS A 272 13.64 3.26 7.39
CA HIS A 272 13.22 1.87 7.43
C HIS A 272 13.68 1.11 6.18
N ILE A 273 13.99 -0.20 6.31
CA ILE A 273 14.52 -1.03 5.21
C ILE A 273 13.71 -0.94 3.91
N LEU A 274 12.38 -1.00 3.97
CA LEU A 274 11.53 -0.90 2.77
C LEU A 274 11.63 0.46 2.07
N THR A 275 11.74 1.55 2.83
CA THR A 275 11.85 2.91 2.27
C THR A 275 13.22 3.18 1.66
N TYR A 276 14.26 2.54 2.22
CA TYR A 276 15.66 2.81 1.87
C TYR A 276 16.19 1.88 0.77
N ILE A 277 15.91 0.58 0.85
CA ILE A 277 16.52 -0.45 0.02
C ILE A 277 15.75 -0.66 -1.29
N LEU A 278 14.41 -0.61 -1.24
CA LEU A 278 13.59 -0.91 -2.41
C LEU A 278 13.76 0.10 -3.56
N PRO A 279 13.72 1.44 -3.33
CA PRO A 279 13.82 2.38 -4.42
C PRO A 279 15.20 2.32 -5.09
N GLN A 280 15.25 1.97 -6.37
CA GLN A 280 16.51 1.92 -7.13
C GLN A 280 17.10 3.31 -7.43
N LYS A 281 16.29 4.36 -7.25
CA LYS A 281 16.61 5.77 -7.51
C LYS A 281 15.87 6.67 -6.50
N PRO A 282 16.31 7.92 -6.29
CA PRO A 282 15.46 8.89 -5.60
C PRO A 282 14.17 9.12 -6.38
N LEU A 283 13.14 9.59 -5.68
CA LEU A 283 12.00 10.21 -6.36
C LEU A 283 12.50 11.38 -7.23
N PRO A 284 11.95 11.54 -8.45
CA PRO A 284 12.29 12.64 -9.33
C PRO A 284 11.68 13.96 -8.82
N GLU A 285 11.85 15.04 -9.59
CA GLU A 285 11.11 16.28 -9.34
C GLU A 285 9.58 16.05 -9.35
N PRO A 286 8.83 16.69 -8.44
CA PRO A 286 7.38 16.62 -8.41
C PRO A 286 6.72 16.96 -9.75
N VAL A 287 5.79 16.11 -10.19
CA VAL A 287 4.94 16.35 -11.35
C VAL A 287 3.50 16.45 -10.86
N VAL A 288 2.80 17.53 -11.20
CA VAL A 288 1.38 17.69 -10.86
C VAL A 288 0.54 16.86 -11.84
N PRO A 289 -0.39 16.01 -11.36
CA PRO A 289 -1.27 15.25 -12.25
C PRO A 289 -2.18 16.16 -13.08
N SER A 290 -2.55 15.71 -14.29
CA SER A 290 -3.55 16.36 -15.13
C SER A 290 -4.87 15.58 -15.13
N SER A 291 -5.91 16.13 -15.76
CA SER A 291 -7.12 15.38 -16.08
C SER A 291 -6.81 14.13 -16.90
N LYS A 292 -7.57 13.05 -16.66
CA LYS A 292 -7.47 11.75 -17.36
C LYS A 292 -8.84 11.08 -17.43
N SER A 293 -9.13 10.45 -18.55
CA SER A 293 -10.23 9.48 -18.70
C SER A 293 -9.69 8.06 -18.82
N TYR A 294 -10.46 7.12 -18.30
CA TYR A 294 -10.18 5.69 -18.34
C TYR A 294 -11.45 4.98 -18.80
N ASP A 295 -11.41 4.37 -19.97
CA ASP A 295 -12.55 3.66 -20.58
C ASP A 295 -13.18 2.68 -19.57
N ASN A 296 -12.34 1.97 -18.83
CA ASN A 296 -12.73 1.07 -17.76
C ASN A 296 -12.26 1.59 -16.39
N GLY A 297 -12.93 2.63 -15.89
CA GLY A 297 -12.74 3.12 -14.53
C GLY A 297 -13.40 4.46 -14.24
N GLY A 298 -13.39 5.39 -15.19
CA GLY A 298 -14.02 6.70 -14.99
C GLY A 298 -13.24 7.86 -15.60
N ALA A 299 -13.76 9.07 -15.42
CA ALA A 299 -13.10 10.32 -15.78
C ALA A 299 -12.74 11.11 -14.53
N PHE A 300 -11.54 11.68 -14.52
CA PHE A 300 -10.95 12.40 -13.41
C PHE A 300 -10.48 13.75 -13.95
N PHE A 301 -11.22 14.80 -13.63
CA PHE A 301 -10.97 16.15 -14.10
C PHE A 301 -10.29 16.96 -13.02
N ARG A 302 -9.30 17.77 -13.41
CA ARG A 302 -8.50 18.54 -12.48
C ARG A 302 -8.21 19.92 -13.05
N GLU A 303 -8.41 20.94 -12.22
CA GLU A 303 -7.93 22.27 -12.49
C GLU A 303 -6.40 22.29 -12.65
N LYS A 304 -5.93 23.05 -13.62
CA LYS A 304 -4.50 23.14 -13.94
C LYS A 304 -3.70 23.81 -12.82
N GLY A 305 -2.49 23.33 -12.61
CA GLY A 305 -1.52 23.89 -11.67
C GLY A 305 -1.56 23.26 -10.27
N ASP A 306 -0.50 23.48 -9.49
CA ASP A 306 -0.36 22.97 -8.12
C ASP A 306 -1.10 23.88 -7.12
N ASN A 307 -2.44 23.84 -7.13
CA ASN A 307 -3.26 24.62 -6.21
C ASN A 307 -4.09 23.70 -5.31
N PRO A 308 -3.81 23.58 -4.00
CA PRO A 308 -4.62 22.74 -3.11
C PRO A 308 -6.08 23.21 -3.00
N LYS A 309 -6.39 24.45 -3.40
CA LYS A 309 -7.77 24.95 -3.48
C LYS A 309 -8.45 24.70 -4.82
N GLY A 310 -7.74 24.11 -5.78
CA GLY A 310 -8.24 23.88 -7.12
C GLY A 310 -9.35 22.82 -7.16
N LEU A 311 -10.12 22.85 -8.25
CA LEU A 311 -11.20 21.90 -8.49
C LEU A 311 -10.66 20.54 -8.92
N HIS A 312 -11.25 19.48 -8.38
CA HIS A 312 -11.07 18.11 -8.86
C HIS A 312 -12.41 17.38 -8.83
N GLY A 313 -12.84 16.88 -9.99
CA GLY A 313 -14.08 16.15 -10.18
C GLY A 313 -13.81 14.73 -10.66
N MET A 314 -14.66 13.80 -10.25
CA MET A 314 -14.59 12.40 -10.66
C MET A 314 -15.96 11.92 -11.09
N LEU A 315 -16.02 11.25 -12.23
CA LEU A 315 -17.11 10.41 -12.70
C LEU A 315 -16.65 8.95 -12.66
N TYR A 316 -17.18 8.14 -11.74
CA TYR A 316 -16.78 6.74 -11.63
C TYR A 316 -17.70 5.82 -12.43
N ASN A 317 -17.12 5.02 -13.31
CA ASN A 317 -17.85 4.04 -14.12
C ASN A 317 -16.90 2.93 -14.60
N ILE A 318 -17.03 1.75 -14.01
CA ILE A 318 -16.17 0.59 -14.28
C ILE A 318 -16.94 -0.48 -15.07
N LYS A 319 -16.29 -1.07 -16.08
CA LYS A 319 -16.88 -2.07 -17.00
C LYS A 319 -16.73 -3.50 -16.50
N SER A 320 -15.68 -3.75 -15.73
CA SER A 320 -15.25 -5.10 -15.37
C SER A 320 -14.76 -5.14 -13.94
N GLN A 321 -14.83 -6.33 -13.34
CA GLN A 321 -14.36 -6.63 -11.99
C GLN A 321 -15.27 -5.99 -10.95
N ASP A 322 -16.18 -6.80 -10.45
CA ASP A 322 -16.97 -6.50 -9.28
C ASP A 322 -16.35 -7.25 -8.09
N GLU A 323 -16.12 -6.56 -6.98
CA GLU A 323 -15.61 -7.20 -5.77
C GLU A 323 -16.44 -6.82 -4.53
N TRP A 324 -16.06 -7.34 -3.37
CA TRP A 324 -16.82 -7.20 -2.14
C TRP A 324 -17.01 -5.75 -1.66
N HIS A 325 -16.03 -4.88 -1.86
CA HIS A 325 -16.03 -3.47 -1.44
C HIS A 325 -16.52 -2.49 -2.52
N THR A 326 -16.82 -2.94 -3.74
CA THR A 326 -17.45 -2.11 -4.79
C THR A 326 -18.89 -1.76 -4.41
N HIS A 327 -19.32 -0.51 -4.65
CA HIS A 327 -20.68 -0.05 -4.34
C HIS A 327 -21.56 0.06 -5.61
N ASN A 328 -22.88 0.25 -5.43
CA ASN A 328 -23.77 0.67 -6.52
C ASN A 328 -23.58 2.17 -6.76
N GLU A 329 -22.50 2.51 -7.46
CA GLU A 329 -22.07 3.90 -7.69
C GLU A 329 -21.67 4.12 -9.16
N VAL A 330 -22.25 3.33 -10.07
CA VAL A 330 -22.09 3.54 -11.51
C VAL A 330 -22.58 4.96 -11.86
N ASN A 331 -21.78 5.70 -12.62
CA ASN A 331 -22.01 7.12 -12.94
C ASN A 331 -22.06 8.04 -11.71
N ALA A 332 -21.48 7.63 -10.58
CA ALA A 332 -21.43 8.48 -9.41
C ALA A 332 -20.40 9.60 -9.57
N LEU A 333 -20.76 10.78 -9.04
CA LEU A 333 -19.90 11.95 -9.02
C LEU A 333 -19.26 12.16 -7.64
N ALA A 334 -18.00 12.60 -7.63
CA ALA A 334 -17.38 13.21 -6.46
C ALA A 334 -16.68 14.50 -6.86
N LEU A 335 -16.75 15.52 -6.01
CA LEU A 335 -16.17 16.83 -6.26
C LEU A 335 -15.40 17.31 -5.03
N SER A 336 -14.25 17.92 -5.30
CA SER A 336 -13.44 18.65 -4.32
C SER A 336 -13.01 19.99 -4.91
N GLY A 337 -12.81 20.97 -4.05
CA GLY A 337 -12.51 22.34 -4.41
C GLY A 337 -12.42 23.21 -3.18
N PHE A 338 -11.80 24.38 -3.30
CA PHE A 338 -11.63 25.31 -2.18
C PHE A 338 -10.93 24.68 -0.95
N GLY A 339 -10.08 23.67 -1.20
CA GLY A 339 -9.33 22.96 -0.17
C GLY A 339 -10.16 21.91 0.59
N ASN A 340 -11.36 21.57 0.12
CA ASN A 340 -12.28 20.67 0.80
C ASN A 340 -12.95 19.70 -0.17
N ARG A 341 -13.50 18.61 0.37
CA ARG A 341 -14.43 17.73 -0.36
C ARG A 341 -15.83 18.37 -0.36
N LEU A 342 -16.40 18.59 -1.54
CA LEU A 342 -17.66 19.33 -1.74
C LEU A 342 -18.85 18.40 -1.98
N LEU A 343 -18.67 17.38 -2.82
CA LEU A 343 -19.66 16.36 -3.14
C LEU A 343 -19.04 14.99 -2.90
N ILE A 344 -19.60 14.22 -1.96
CA ILE A 344 -19.03 12.94 -1.52
C ILE A 344 -20.03 11.80 -1.68
N ASN A 345 -19.55 10.63 -2.12
CA ASN A 345 -20.34 9.41 -2.09
C ASN A 345 -20.42 8.86 -0.66
N GLY A 346 -21.46 8.07 -0.37
CA GLY A 346 -21.80 7.66 1.00
C GLY A 346 -20.75 6.81 1.74
N GLY A 347 -19.77 6.25 1.01
CA GLY A 347 -18.61 5.58 1.60
C GLY A 347 -18.95 4.41 2.54
N ARG A 348 -18.11 4.19 3.55
CA ARG A 348 -18.25 3.13 4.56
C ARG A 348 -19.00 3.61 5.82
N LEU A 349 -20.33 3.65 5.77
CA LEU A 349 -21.22 3.90 6.92
C LEU A 349 -22.24 2.76 7.10
N GLY A 350 -21.82 1.55 7.50
CA GLY A 350 -22.70 0.35 7.63
C GLY A 350 -22.29 -0.85 6.72
N PRO A 351 -23.24 -1.68 6.21
CA PRO A 351 -22.95 -2.87 5.41
C PRO A 351 -22.04 -2.63 4.17
N PRO A 352 -21.32 -3.67 3.68
CA PRO A 352 -20.19 -3.53 2.76
C PRO A 352 -20.53 -3.11 1.31
N ALA A 353 -21.77 -3.30 0.84
CA ALA A 353 -22.22 -2.79 -0.45
C ALA A 353 -23.25 -1.67 -0.25
N ARG A 354 -23.00 -0.48 -0.81
CA ARG A 354 -23.95 0.63 -0.72
C ARG A 354 -24.99 0.59 -1.84
N PRO A 355 -26.27 0.84 -1.52
CA PRO A 355 -27.28 1.12 -2.52
C PRO A 355 -27.04 2.49 -3.17
N ALA A 356 -27.52 2.64 -4.41
CA ALA A 356 -27.32 3.81 -5.25
C ALA A 356 -27.85 5.11 -4.65
N TYR A 357 -28.94 5.07 -3.87
CA TYR A 357 -29.53 6.28 -3.27
C TYR A 357 -28.64 6.96 -2.21
N LEU A 358 -27.54 6.32 -1.77
CA LEU A 358 -26.55 6.90 -0.87
C LEU A 358 -25.34 7.52 -1.59
N ASN A 359 -25.34 7.50 -2.92
CA ASN A 359 -24.25 8.01 -3.76
C ASN A 359 -24.77 9.12 -4.68
N ASN A 360 -23.87 9.92 -5.24
CA ASN A 360 -24.25 10.99 -6.18
C ASN A 360 -24.44 10.43 -7.59
N THR A 361 -25.40 9.53 -7.73
CA THR A 361 -25.78 8.86 -8.98
C THR A 361 -27.31 8.91 -9.15
N LEU A 362 -27.78 8.50 -10.33
CA LEU A 362 -29.20 8.46 -10.66
C LEU A 362 -29.82 7.10 -10.27
N THR A 363 -31.01 7.15 -9.68
CA THR A 363 -31.92 6.00 -9.55
C THR A 363 -33.16 6.22 -10.43
N ILE A 364 -33.77 5.13 -10.89
CA ILE A 364 -35.01 5.18 -11.69
C ILE A 364 -36.13 4.66 -10.79
N ASN A 365 -37.16 5.48 -10.54
CA ASN A 365 -38.28 5.15 -9.65
C ASN A 365 -37.86 4.77 -8.21
N GLY A 366 -36.70 5.23 -7.74
CA GLY A 366 -36.15 4.88 -6.43
C GLY A 366 -35.51 3.49 -6.35
N GLU A 367 -35.46 2.75 -7.46
CA GLU A 367 -34.84 1.43 -7.53
C GLU A 367 -33.32 1.52 -7.47
N ASN A 368 -32.70 0.52 -6.85
CA ASN A 368 -31.25 0.39 -6.83
C ASN A 368 -30.72 0.02 -8.23
N HIS A 369 -29.42 0.24 -8.48
CA HIS A 369 -28.78 -0.32 -9.67
C HIS A 369 -28.85 -1.84 -9.64
N SER A 370 -29.12 -2.45 -10.81
CA SER A 370 -29.12 -3.91 -10.97
C SER A 370 -27.71 -4.51 -11.00
N SER A 371 -26.69 -3.65 -11.13
CA SER A 371 -25.28 -4.01 -11.27
C SER A 371 -24.40 -2.92 -10.67
N ARG A 372 -23.26 -3.34 -10.10
CA ARG A 372 -22.17 -2.45 -9.67
C ARG A 372 -21.21 -2.07 -10.81
N LEU A 373 -21.37 -2.73 -11.95
CA LEU A 373 -20.65 -2.49 -13.19
C LEU A 373 -21.52 -1.69 -14.16
N GLY A 374 -20.91 -0.75 -14.87
CA GLY A 374 -21.52 0.07 -15.90
C GLY A 374 -20.91 -0.16 -17.29
N GLY A 375 -21.17 0.79 -18.19
CA GLY A 375 -20.67 0.78 -19.57
C GLY A 375 -19.24 1.30 -19.75
N GLY A 376 -18.66 1.89 -18.70
CA GLY A 376 -17.42 2.64 -18.78
C GLY A 376 -17.61 4.05 -19.34
N ILE A 377 -16.50 4.74 -19.60
CA ILE A 377 -16.50 6.01 -20.34
C ILE A 377 -16.60 5.70 -21.84
N VAL A 378 -17.63 6.21 -22.49
CA VAL A 378 -17.93 5.93 -23.91
C VAL A 378 -17.47 7.04 -24.85
N GLU A 379 -17.30 8.25 -24.31
CA GLU A 379 -16.82 9.43 -25.01
C GLU A 379 -16.04 10.27 -24.00
N SER A 380 -14.91 10.83 -24.39
CA SER A 380 -14.23 11.85 -23.58
C SER A 380 -13.34 12.73 -24.45
N ILE A 381 -13.17 13.97 -24.01
CA ILE A 381 -12.28 14.97 -24.62
C ILE A 381 -11.50 15.60 -23.47
N ILE A 382 -10.17 15.49 -23.51
CA ILE A 382 -9.28 16.13 -22.53
C ILE A 382 -8.35 17.05 -23.31
N THR A 383 -8.40 18.34 -23.03
CA THR A 383 -7.59 19.35 -23.73
C THR A 383 -7.00 20.35 -22.75
N ASP A 384 -6.26 21.31 -23.28
CA ASP A 384 -5.70 22.36 -22.45
C ASP A 384 -6.75 23.39 -21.94
N GLU A 385 -7.92 23.47 -22.55
CA GLU A 385 -8.92 24.49 -22.24
C GLU A 385 -10.26 23.90 -21.77
N PHE A 386 -10.51 22.62 -22.06
CA PHE A 386 -11.81 21.99 -21.86
C PHE A 386 -11.67 20.48 -21.67
N ASP A 387 -12.39 19.96 -20.67
CA ASP A 387 -12.52 18.54 -20.38
C ASP A 387 -13.99 18.10 -20.40
N TYR A 388 -14.26 16.92 -20.96
CA TYR A 388 -15.59 16.30 -21.09
C TYR A 388 -15.49 14.78 -21.01
N ALA A 389 -16.49 14.13 -20.40
CA ALA A 389 -16.71 12.68 -20.42
C ALA A 389 -18.17 12.32 -20.11
#